data_AF-V4R8R4-F1
#
_entry.id   AF-V4R8R4-F1
#
_cell.length_a   1.000
_cell.length_b   1.000
_cell.length_c   1.000
_cell.angle_alpha   90.00
_cell.angle_beta   90.00
_cell.angle_gamma   90.00
#
_symmetry.space_group_name_H-M   'P 1'
#
loop_
_entity.id
_entity.type
_entity.pdbx_description
1 polymer ?
#
loop_
_entity_poly.entity_id
_entity_poly.type
_entity_poly.pdbx_seq_one_letter_code
_entity_poly.pdbx_strand_id
1 'polypeptide(L)' 'MDMQGELREAIVQELRRQAEISEGRLTVEAGDEDIVVNGPVKIDDLVMVIAGSLAGGP' A
#
# COMPACT_ATOMS: atom_id res chain seq x y z
N MET A 1 -8.53 -13.91 -8.20
CA MET A 1 -7.29 -13.75 -7.42
C MET A 1 -7.53 -14.40 -6.08
N ASP A 2 -6.48 -14.79 -5.35
CA ASP A 2 -6.64 -15.25 -3.96
C ASP A 2 -6.55 -14.05 -3.01
N MET A 3 -6.98 -14.24 -1.76
CA MET A 3 -6.99 -13.20 -0.73
C MET A 3 -5.60 -12.59 -0.50
N GLN A 4 -4.52 -13.36 -0.71
CA GLN A 4 -3.15 -12.87 -0.53
C GLN A 4 -2.76 -11.91 -1.65
N GLY A 5 -3.13 -12.21 -2.90
CA GLY A 5 -2.93 -11.34 -4.04
C GLY A 5 -3.69 -10.03 -3.93
N GLU A 6 -4.96 -10.09 -3.51
CA GLU A 6 -5.80 -8.90 -3.28
C GLU A 6 -5.24 -8.03 -2.17
N LEU A 7 -4.79 -8.64 -1.06
CA LEU A 7 -4.17 -7.91 0.04
C LEU A 7 -2.84 -7.28 -0.37
N ARG A 8 -2.02 -7.99 -1.15
CA ARG A 8 -0.76 -7.44 -1.69
C ARG A 8 -1.04 -6.22 -2.56
N GLU A 9 -2.02 -6.32 -3.45
CA GLU A 9 -2.39 -5.22 -4.33
C GLU A 9 -2.88 -4.00 -3.53
N ALA A 10 -3.75 -4.20 -2.54
CA ALA A 10 -4.26 -3.14 -1.69
C ALA A 10 -3.14 -2.40 -0.94
N ILE A 11 -2.16 -3.14 -0.39
CA ILE A 11 -0.99 -2.55 0.28
C ILE A 11 -0.16 -1.71 -0.70
N VAL A 12 0.12 -2.22 -1.90
CA VAL A 12 0.92 -1.50 -2.91
C VAL A 12 0.19 -0.25 -3.40
N GLN A 13 -1.12 -0.34 -3.64
CA GLN A 13 -1.92 0.81 -4.06
C GLN A 13 -1.95 1.90 -2.99
N GLU A 14 -2.10 1.53 -1.72
CA GLU A 14 -2.10 2.49 -0.62
C GLU A 14 -0.75 3.18 -0.44
N LEU A 15 0.36 2.45 -0.54
CA LEU A 15 1.70 3.05 -0.51
C LEU A 15 1.93 4.02 -1.67
N ARG A 16 1.46 3.68 -2.88
CA ARG A 16 1.52 4.58 -4.04
C ARG A 16 0.68 5.83 -3.84
N ARG A 17 -0.55 5.69 -3.35
CA ARG A 17 -1.43 6.82 -3.00
C ARG A 17 -0.75 7.77 -2.02
N GLN A 18 -0.13 7.23 -0.96
CA GLN A 18 0.61 8.05 0.00
C GLN A 18 1.80 8.75 -0.65
N ALA A 19 2.54 8.07 -1.53
CA ALA A 19 3.66 8.67 -2.25
C ALA A 19 3.23 9.85 -3.12
N GLU A 20 2.13 9.70 -3.87
CA GLU A 20 1.54 10.73 -4.73
C GLU A 20 1.18 12.01 -3.96
N ILE A 21 0.63 11.87 -2.75
CA ILE A 21 0.23 13.02 -1.91
C ILE A 21 1.34 13.51 -0.97
N SER A 22 2.52 12.89 -0.98
CA SER A 22 3.59 13.18 -0.02
C SER A 22 4.41 14.44 -0.32
N GLU A 23 4.19 15.06 -1.49
CA GLU A 23 5.00 16.16 -2.03
C GLU A 23 6.48 15.75 -2.19
N GLY A 24 6.73 14.51 -2.59
CA GLY A 24 8.07 13.97 -2.82
C GLY A 24 8.82 13.52 -1.56
N ARG A 25 8.19 13.57 -0.38
CA ARG A 25 8.79 13.06 0.87
C ARG A 25 8.77 11.55 0.98
N LEU A 26 7.91 10.88 0.20
CA LEU A 26 7.79 9.43 0.11
C LEU A 26 7.96 9.01 -1.35
N THR A 27 8.86 8.06 -1.62
CA THR A 27 8.97 7.38 -2.90
C THR A 27 8.73 5.89 -2.75
N VAL A 28 8.13 5.29 -3.77
CA VAL A 28 7.82 3.85 -3.82
C VAL A 28 8.29 3.31 -5.17
N GLU A 29 9.18 2.32 -5.13
CA GLU A 29 9.66 1.60 -6.31
C GLU A 29 9.15 0.16 -6.22
N ALA A 30 8.35 -0.26 -7.20
CA ALA A 30 7.81 -1.61 -7.23
C ALA A 30 8.72 -2.52 -8.05
N GLY A 31 9.21 -3.59 -7.43
CA GLY A 31 9.76 -4.77 -8.10
C GLY A 31 8.72 -5.89 -8.20
N ASP A 32 9.11 -6.99 -8.85
CA ASP A 32 8.20 -8.13 -9.07
C ASP A 32 7.80 -8.82 -7.75
N GLU A 33 8.76 -9.00 -6.84
CA GLU A 33 8.55 -9.63 -5.53
C GLU A 33 8.54 -8.61 -4.39
N ASP A 34 9.48 -7.66 -4.43
CA ASP A 34 9.72 -6.68 -3.37
C ASP A 34 9.33 -5.25 -3.77
N ILE A 35 9.15 -4.38 -2.78
CA ILE A 35 9.01 -2.94 -2.99
C ILE A 35 10.03 -2.19 -2.15
N VAL A 36 10.55 -1.09 -2.67
CA VAL A 36 11.41 -0.17 -1.93
C VAL A 36 10.61 1.06 -1.56
N VAL A 37 10.62 1.42 -0.27
CA VAL A 37 9.89 2.57 0.28
C VAL A 37 10.89 3.50 0.96
N ASN A 38 11.01 4.73 0.47
CA ASN A 38 11.89 5.74 1.05
C ASN A 38 11.08 6.95 1.50
N GLY A 39 10.95 7.13 2.82
CA GLY A 39 10.23 8.25 3.40
C GLY A 39 9.20 7.84 4.45
N PRO A 40 8.41 8.80 4.96
CA PRO A 40 7.43 8.53 6.00
C PRO A 40 6.18 7.87 5.41
N VAL A 41 5.73 6.80 6.06
CA VAL A 41 4.49 6.08 5.75
C VAL A 41 3.47 6.30 6.87
N LYS A 42 2.21 6.53 6.49
CA LYS A 42 1.06 6.59 7.40
C LYS A 42 0.56 5.18 7.66
N ILE A 43 0.95 4.63 8.82
CA ILE A 43 0.60 3.26 9.21
C ILE A 43 -0.90 3.11 9.46
N ASP A 44 -1.57 4.12 10.02
CA ASP A 44 -3.01 4.05 10.29
C ASP A 44 -3.84 3.90 8.99
N ASP A 45 -3.46 4.63 7.93
CA ASP A 45 -4.09 4.53 6.61
C ASP A 45 -3.89 3.12 6.01
N LEU A 46 -2.69 2.54 6.16
CA LEU A 46 -2.41 1.15 5.73
C LEU A 46 -3.26 0.13 6.50
N VAL A 47 -3.36 0.28 7.81
CA VAL A 47 -4.18 -0.60 8.66
C VAL A 47 -5.64 -0.54 8.23
N MET A 48 -6.16 0.64 7.91
CA MET A 48 -7.54 0.82 7.45
C MET A 48 -7.80 0.07 6.14
N VAL A 49 -6.90 0.19 5.16
CA VAL A 49 -7.02 -0.52 3.87
C VAL A 49 -6.94 -2.03 4.06
N ILE A 50 -5.96 -2.53 4.82
CA ILE A 50 -5.81 -3.96 5.11
C ILE A 50 -7.05 -4.53 5.79
N ALA A 51 -7.57 -3.81 6.80
CA ALA A 51 -8.79 -4.23 7.51
C ALA A 51 -10.00 -4.24 6.58
N GLY A 52 -10.12 -3.27 5.66
CA GLY A 52 -11.16 -3.22 4.63
C GLY A 52 -11.12 -4.42 3.69
N SER A 53 -9.95 -4.73 3.13
CA SER A 53 -9.76 -5.87 2.22
C SER A 53 -10.08 -7.21 2.90
N LEU A 54 -9.69 -7.39 4.16
CA LEU A 54 -9.98 -8.61 4.92
C LEU A 54 -11.46 -8.72 5.34
N ALA A 55 -12.16 -7.61 5.49
CA ALA A 55 -13.60 -7.58 5.81
C ALA A 55 -14.50 -7.91 4.59
N GLY A 56 -13.91 -8.15 3.41
CA GLY A 56 -14.62 -8.43 2.16
C GLY A 56 -14.99 -7.18 1.36
N GLY A 57 -14.31 -6.05 1.61
CA GLY A 57 -14.46 -4.83 0.83
C GLY A 57 -13.39 -4.68 -0.26
N PRO A 58 -13.69 -4.03 -1.39
CA PRO A 58 -12.67 -3.59 -2.34
C PRO A 58 -11.76 -2.52 -1.72
#